data_AF-A0A349MA46-F1
#
_entry.id   AF-A0A349MA46-F1
#
_cell.length_a   1.000
_cell.length_b   1.000
_cell.length_c   1.000
_cell.angle_alpha   90.00
_cell.angle_beta   90.00
_cell.angle_gamma   90.00
#
_symmetry.space_group_name_H-M   'P 1'
#
loop_
_entity.id
_entity.type
_entity.pdbx_description
1 polymer ?
#
loop_
_entity_poly.entity_id
_entity_poly.type
_entity_poly.pdbx_seq_one_letter_code
_entity_poly.pdbx_strand_id
1 'polypeptide(L)'
;FHHTEDTILYAAAFDANGGVFEPLLTKEDAIVSDSLNHASIIDGVRLCKAARYRYANNNMEELEERLKEARANGARNIVIVTDGVFSMDGYVA
;
A
#
# COMPACT_ATOMS: atom_id res chain seq x y z
N PHE A 1 -7.01 -21.38 4.02
CA PHE A 1 -7.04 -20.06 4.68
C PHE A 1 -7.14 -18.95 3.63
N HIS A 2 -6.13 -18.73 2.76
CA HIS A 2 -6.19 -17.67 1.74
C HIS A 2 -6.60 -18.10 0.31
N HIS A 3 -6.65 -19.40 -0.01
CA HIS A 3 -7.09 -19.91 -1.32
C HIS A 3 -6.33 -19.30 -2.53
N THR A 4 -5.04 -19.00 -2.37
CA THR A 4 -4.17 -18.47 -3.42
C THR A 4 -3.50 -19.60 -4.23
N GLU A 5 -3.10 -19.31 -5.47
CA GLU A 5 -2.44 -20.27 -6.37
C GLU A 5 -0.99 -20.58 -5.95
N ASP A 6 -0.28 -19.60 -5.35
CA ASP A 6 1.10 -19.73 -4.91
C ASP A 6 1.38 -18.89 -3.64
N THR A 7 2.58 -19.02 -3.06
CA THR A 7 3.06 -18.29 -1.90
C THR A 7 4.58 -18.14 -1.89
N ILE A 8 5.05 -16.94 -1.54
CA ILE A 8 6.47 -16.66 -1.29
C ILE A 8 6.67 -16.48 0.21
N LEU A 9 7.60 -17.25 0.79
CA LEU A 9 7.96 -17.16 2.20
C LEU A 9 9.09 -16.13 2.41
N TYR A 10 8.92 -15.27 3.41
CA TYR A 10 9.93 -14.33 3.89
C TYR A 10 10.30 -14.65 5.34
N ALA A 11 11.45 -14.15 5.81
CA ALA A 11 11.93 -14.38 7.17
C ALA A 11 10.99 -13.76 8.23
N ALA A 12 10.39 -12.61 7.94
CA ALA A 12 9.35 -11.99 8.74
C ALA A 12 8.31 -11.26 7.85
N ALA A 13 7.15 -10.94 8.44
CA ALA A 13 6.15 -10.08 7.80
C ALA A 13 6.70 -8.67 7.48
N PHE A 14 7.68 -8.20 8.26
CA PHE A 14 8.39 -6.96 7.98
C PHE A 14 9.10 -7.02 6.62
N ASP A 15 9.82 -8.11 6.35
CA ASP A 15 10.53 -8.31 5.08
C ASP A 15 9.57 -8.48 3.91
N ALA A 16 8.44 -9.19 4.12
CA ALA A 16 7.41 -9.35 3.10
C ALA A 16 6.82 -8.00 2.68
N ASN A 17 6.45 -7.15 3.65
CA ASN A 17 5.93 -5.81 3.38
C ASN A 17 6.99 -4.89 2.75
N GLY A 18 8.26 -5.04 3.14
CA GLY A 18 9.37 -4.30 2.53
C GLY A 18 9.62 -4.70 1.07
N GLY A 19 9.52 -6.00 0.76
CA GLY A 19 9.92 -6.57 -0.53
C GLY A 19 8.83 -6.65 -1.60
N VAL A 20 7.56 -6.45 -1.26
CA VAL A 20 6.45 -6.70 -2.22
C VAL A 20 6.32 -5.61 -3.30
N PHE A 21 6.65 -4.35 -3.00
CA PHE A 21 6.33 -3.23 -3.88
C PHE A 21 7.29 -3.04 -5.05
N GLU A 22 8.60 -3.07 -4.80
CA GLU A 22 9.62 -2.79 -5.82
C GLU A 22 9.60 -3.76 -7.02
N PRO A 23 9.37 -5.08 -6.84
CA PRO A 23 9.28 -6.01 -7.96
C PRO A 23 8.02 -5.82 -8.84
N LEU A 24 6.95 -5.29 -8.26
CA LEU A 24 5.64 -5.17 -8.94
C LEU A 24 5.41 -3.80 -9.56
N LEU A 25 6.04 -2.75 -9.02
CA LEU A 25 5.72 -1.37 -9.34
C LEU A 25 6.94 -0.59 -9.78
N THR A 26 6.70 0.35 -10.70
CA THR A 26 7.72 1.20 -11.30
C THR A 26 7.39 2.67 -11.08
N LYS A 27 8.26 3.57 -11.57
CA LYS A 27 8.03 5.03 -11.54
C LYS A 27 6.79 5.49 -12.33
N GLU A 28 6.21 4.62 -13.16
CA GLU A 28 4.99 4.89 -13.94
C GLU A 28 3.72 4.58 -13.15
N ASP A 29 3.84 3.95 -11.99
CA ASP A 29 2.72 3.49 -11.17
C ASP A 29 2.56 4.39 -9.92
N ALA A 30 1.44 4.23 -9.21
CA ALA A 30 1.16 4.95 -7.97
C ALA A 30 0.71 4.01 -6.85
N ILE A 31 1.07 4.36 -5.63
CA ILE A 31 0.64 3.73 -4.39
C ILE A 31 -0.15 4.75 -3.57
N VAL A 32 -1.35 4.38 -3.15
CA VAL A 32 -2.21 5.18 -2.25
C VAL A 32 -2.31 4.44 -0.92
N SER A 33 -1.64 4.95 0.11
CA SER A 33 -1.45 4.26 1.40
C SER A 33 -2.27 4.91 2.52
N ASP A 34 -2.91 4.09 3.35
CA ASP A 34 -3.54 4.53 4.59
C ASP A 34 -2.51 5.18 5.52
N SER A 35 -2.94 6.18 6.28
CA SER A 35 -2.04 6.94 7.15
C SER A 35 -1.58 6.18 8.40
N LEU A 36 -2.33 5.17 8.84
CA LEU A 36 -2.02 4.35 10.02
C LEU A 36 -1.48 2.96 9.67
N ASN A 37 -1.13 2.71 8.41
CA ASN A 37 -0.46 1.48 8.00
C ASN A 37 0.76 1.18 8.88
N HIS A 38 0.99 -0.11 9.10
CA HIS A 38 2.12 -0.62 9.86
C HIS A 38 3.43 -0.08 9.31
N ALA A 39 4.39 0.21 10.19
CA ALA A 39 5.66 0.83 9.82
C ALA A 39 6.40 0.07 8.69
N SER A 40 6.32 -1.26 8.66
CA SER A 40 6.92 -2.06 7.59
C SER A 40 6.32 -1.80 6.20
N ILE A 41 5.02 -1.53 6.13
CA ILE A 41 4.35 -1.17 4.87
C ILE A 41 4.84 0.20 4.43
N ILE A 42 4.87 1.17 5.36
CA ILE A 42 5.36 2.52 5.08
C ILE A 42 6.80 2.47 4.53
N ASP A 43 7.67 1.67 5.12
CA ASP A 43 9.04 1.51 4.66
C ASP A 43 9.14 0.84 3.30
N GLY A 44 8.36 -0.22 3.03
CA GLY A 44 8.28 -0.85 1.71
C GLY A 44 7.81 0.12 0.62
N VAL A 45 6.75 0.90 0.90
CA VAL A 45 6.27 1.95 0.00
C VAL A 45 7.34 3.03 -0.21
N ARG A 46 8.13 3.35 0.82
CA ARG A 46 9.20 4.36 0.71
C ARG A 46 10.36 3.94 -0.18
N LEU A 47 10.67 2.64 -0.20
CA LEU A 47 11.73 2.07 -1.03
C LEU A 47 11.28 1.92 -2.51
N CYS A 48 9.97 1.85 -2.76
CA CYS A 48 9.42 1.80 -4.11
C CYS A 48 9.53 3.15 -4.85
N LYS A 49 9.78 3.10 -6.17
CA LYS A 49 9.88 4.28 -7.05
C LYS A 49 8.54 4.84 -7.51
N ALA A 50 7.43 4.14 -7.26
CA ALA A 50 6.09 4.58 -7.62
C ALA A 50 5.74 5.93 -6.97
N ALA A 51 4.85 6.70 -7.59
CA ALA A 51 4.30 7.89 -6.96
C ALA A 51 3.56 7.51 -5.68
N ARG A 52 3.71 8.30 -4.61
CA ARG A 52 3.17 7.98 -3.29
C ARG A 52 2.13 9.00 -2.87
N TYR A 53 0.95 8.52 -2.55
CA TYR A 53 -0.15 9.29 -2.00
C TYR A 53 -0.55 8.70 -0.66
N ARG A 54 -1.02 9.54 0.26
CA ARG A 54 -1.48 9.14 1.59
C ARG A 54 -2.87 9.70 1.80
N TYR A 55 -3.73 8.91 2.44
CA TYR A 55 -5.06 9.34 2.88
C TYR A 55 -5.21 9.06 4.39
N ALA A 56 -6.04 9.83 5.09
CA ALA A 56 -6.31 9.61 6.49
C ALA A 56 -6.99 8.25 6.72
N ASN A 57 -6.69 7.61 7.86
CA ASN A 57 -7.24 6.31 8.19
C ASN A 57 -8.76 6.28 8.05
N ASN A 58 -9.26 5.28 7.34
CA ASN A 58 -10.70 5.07 7.11
C ASN A 58 -11.42 6.26 6.42
N ASN A 59 -10.69 7.18 5.79
CA ASN A 59 -11.27 8.30 5.06
C ASN A 59 -11.41 7.98 3.56
N MET A 60 -12.59 7.46 3.18
CA MET A 60 -12.89 7.08 1.80
C MET A 60 -12.97 8.27 0.84
N GLU A 61 -13.36 9.45 1.33
CA GLU A 61 -13.41 10.67 0.50
C GLU A 61 -11.99 11.10 0.09
N GLU A 62 -11.07 11.14 1.05
CA GLU A 62 -9.67 11.48 0.78
C GLU A 62 -8.97 10.41 -0.07
N LEU A 63 -9.30 9.13 0.14
CA LEU A 63 -8.87 8.05 -0.74
C LEU A 63 -9.31 8.31 -2.19
N GLU A 64 -10.59 8.64 -2.41
CA GLU A 64 -11.12 8.94 -3.74
C GLU A 64 -10.40 10.16 -4.37
N GLU A 65 -10.12 11.20 -3.60
CA GLU A 65 -9.33 12.35 -4.05
C GLU A 65 -7.93 11.94 -4.51
N ARG A 66 -7.21 11.12 -3.72
CA ARG A 66 -5.87 10.64 -4.08
C ARG A 66 -5.89 9.77 -5.33
N LEU A 67 -6.92 8.95 -5.50
CA LEU A 67 -7.10 8.13 -6.71
C LEU A 67 -7.28 9.00 -7.96
N LYS A 68 -8.11 10.05 -7.87
CA LYS A 68 -8.30 11.02 -8.96
C LYS A 68 -7.01 11.76 -9.28
N GLU A 69 -6.27 12.20 -8.25
CA GLU A 69 -4.97 12.87 -8.39
C GLU A 69 -3.94 11.97 -9.09
N ALA A 70 -3.81 10.71 -8.67
CA ALA A 70 -2.92 9.74 -9.28
C ALA A 70 -3.26 9.47 -10.76
N ARG A 71 -4.56 9.35 -11.09
CA ARG A 71 -5.02 9.22 -12.48
C ARG A 71 -4.71 10.46 -13.31
N ALA A 72 -4.99 11.66 -12.78
CA ALA A 72 -4.71 12.92 -13.46
C ALA A 72 -3.21 13.10 -13.73
N ASN A 73 -2.34 12.61 -12.82
CA ASN A 73 -0.89 12.61 -12.98
C ASN A 73 -0.35 11.50 -13.91
N GLY A 74 -1.23 10.72 -14.55
CA GLY A 74 -0.85 9.75 -15.56
C GLY A 74 -0.33 8.41 -15.02
N ALA A 75 -0.67 8.04 -13.78
CA ALA A 75 -0.30 6.73 -13.23
C ALA A 75 -0.89 5.59 -14.08
N ARG A 76 -0.02 4.69 -14.55
CA ARG A 76 -0.38 3.50 -15.33
C ARG A 76 -1.24 2.56 -14.50
N ASN A 77 -0.70 2.08 -13.38
CA ASN A 77 -1.43 1.33 -12.36
C ASN A 77 -1.49 2.13 -11.05
N ILE A 78 -2.56 1.91 -10.29
CA ILE A 78 -2.74 2.51 -8.97
C ILE A 78 -3.09 1.39 -7.99
N VAL A 79 -2.31 1.26 -6.93
CA VAL A 79 -2.49 0.26 -5.87
C VAL A 79 -2.90 0.95 -4.59
N ILE A 80 -4.00 0.49 -3.99
CA ILE A 80 -4.42 0.91 -2.64
C ILE A 80 -3.78 -0.04 -1.64
N VAL A 81 -3.18 0.50 -0.59
CA VAL A 81 -2.51 -0.29 0.44
C VAL A 81 -3.06 0.10 1.80
N THR A 82 -3.64 -0.88 2.49
CA THR A 82 -4.18 -0.75 3.84
C THR A 82 -3.88 -2.02 4.64
N ASP A 83 -3.63 -1.89 5.94
CA ASP A 83 -3.73 -3.01 6.86
C ASP A 83 -5.18 -3.51 6.90
N GLY A 84 -5.35 -4.83 7.11
CA GLY A 84 -6.68 -5.41 7.34
C GLY A 84 -7.19 -5.21 8.76
N VAL A 85 -6.28 -5.10 9.73
CA VAL A 85 -6.56 -4.75 11.13
C VAL A 85 -5.45 -3.85 11.64
N PHE A 86 -5.79 -2.66 12.13
CA PHE A 86 -4.82 -1.69 12.62
C PHE A 86 -4.38 -2.04 14.04
N SER A 87 -3.11 -2.44 14.17
CA SER A 87 -2.53 -3.05 15.38
C SER A 87 -2.57 -2.18 16.66
N MET A 88 -2.58 -0.86 16.53
CA MET A 88 -2.57 0.07 17.68
C MET A 88 -3.98 0.27 18.28
N ASP A 89 -5.00 0.32 17.43
CA ASP A 89 -6.36 0.70 17.85
C ASP A 89 -7.37 -0.45 17.77
N GLY A 90 -6.99 -1.60 17.19
CA GLY A 90 -7.87 -2.78 17.05
C GLY A 90 -9.01 -2.60 16.05
N TYR A 91 -8.94 -1.59 15.19
CA TYR A 91 -9.95 -1.30 14.17
C TYR A 91 -9.77 -2.20 12.94
N VAL A 92 -10.89 -2.66 12.37
CA VAL A 92 -10.92 -3.43 11.10
C VAL A 92 -11.19 -2.45 9.96
N ALA A 93 -10.31 -2.47 8.96
CA ALA A 93 -10.38 -1.63 7.77
C ALA A 93 -11.53 -2.01 6.83
#